data_AF-A0A3A4FGR1-F1
#
_entry.id   AF-A0A3A4FGR1-F1
#
_cell.length_a   1.000
_cell.length_b   1.000
_cell.length_c   1.000
_cell.angle_alpha   90.00
_cell.angle_beta   90.00
_cell.angle_gamma   90.00
#
_symmetry.space_group_name_H-M   'P 1'
#
loop_
_entity.id
_entity.type
_entity.pdbx_description
1 polymer ?
#
loop_
_entity_poly.entity_id
_entity_poly.type
_entity_poly.pdbx_seq_one_letter_code
_entity_poly.pdbx_strand_id
1 'polypeptide(L)'
;MVGLIVQVVDPDGAEERASQAEQDRVDQQEQEAEEEAEAEHQAEEEAEAERLAEEEAEREAEEERQAEEEAEAERLAEEEAEREAEEERQAEEEAEAEEQPEPDETSGQRNARQSAESYLNYTAFSREGLIGQLEFEGFSREDAEYAADTVEVDWYEQAVLSAESYLDYSSFSLQGLIDQLVFEGFTPEQAQHGANEAY
;
A
#
# COMPACT_ATOMS: atom_id res chain seq x y z
N MET A 1 121.34 -6.80 -3.71
CA MET A 1 120.66 -6.04 -2.65
C MET A 1 119.44 -5.42 -3.29
N VAL A 2 118.23 -5.82 -2.85
CA VAL A 2 116.91 -5.14 -2.97
C VAL A 2 116.59 -4.47 -4.33
N GLY A 3 115.65 -4.93 -5.16
CA GLY A 3 114.23 -5.16 -4.86
C GLY A 3 113.39 -3.99 -5.39
N LEU A 4 112.83 -4.13 -6.61
CA LEU A 4 111.55 -3.52 -7.00
C LEU A 4 111.10 -4.16 -8.33
N ILE A 5 110.15 -5.10 -8.23
CA ILE A 5 109.30 -5.49 -9.35
C ILE A 5 108.08 -4.57 -9.24
N VAL A 6 107.84 -3.73 -10.23
CA VAL A 6 106.48 -3.25 -10.53
C VAL A 6 106.26 -3.51 -12.01
N GLN A 7 105.23 -4.32 -12.26
CA GLN A 7 104.85 -4.92 -13.52
C GLN A 7 104.63 -3.88 -14.63
N VAL A 8 105.23 -4.13 -15.79
CA VAL A 8 104.63 -3.78 -17.07
C VAL A 8 103.55 -4.82 -17.35
N VAL A 9 102.28 -4.38 -17.36
CA VAL A 9 101.12 -5.03 -18.01
C VAL A 9 100.32 -3.84 -18.56
N ASP A 10 100.68 -3.42 -19.77
CA ASP A 10 99.94 -3.61 -21.03
C ASP A 10 98.67 -2.75 -21.15
N PRO A 11 98.68 -1.69 -21.99
CA PRO A 11 97.48 -0.87 -22.25
C PRO A 11 96.36 -1.62 -22.99
N ASP A 12 96.67 -2.75 -23.67
CA ASP A 12 95.69 -3.59 -24.37
C ASP A 12 94.66 -4.25 -23.43
N GLY A 13 95.05 -4.62 -22.21
CA GLY A 13 94.14 -5.27 -21.24
C GLY A 13 93.19 -4.31 -20.52
N ALA A 14 93.38 -3.00 -20.65
CA ALA A 14 92.48 -1.98 -20.12
C ALA A 14 91.34 -1.67 -21.09
N GLU A 15 91.61 -1.69 -22.40
CA GLU A 15 90.58 -1.54 -23.44
C GLU A 15 89.67 -2.78 -23.51
N GLU A 16 90.22 -4.00 -23.37
CA GLU A 16 89.44 -5.24 -23.38
C GLU A 16 88.47 -5.33 -22.17
N ARG A 17 88.90 -4.86 -20.98
CA ARG A 17 88.03 -4.75 -19.79
C ARG A 17 86.99 -3.65 -19.90
N ALA A 18 87.32 -2.54 -20.57
CA ALA A 18 86.35 -1.47 -20.81
C ALA A 18 85.27 -1.93 -21.80
N SER A 19 85.66 -2.61 -22.89
CA SER A 19 84.73 -3.22 -23.85
C SER A 19 83.85 -4.28 -23.21
N GLN A 20 84.42 -5.11 -22.32
CA GLN A 20 83.63 -6.13 -21.62
C GLN A 20 82.66 -5.51 -20.60
N ALA A 21 83.07 -4.47 -19.87
CA ALA A 21 82.18 -3.77 -18.94
C ALA A 21 81.08 -2.95 -19.65
N GLU A 22 81.31 -2.49 -20.88
CA GLU A 22 80.27 -1.91 -21.73
C GLU A 22 79.30 -2.99 -22.23
N GLN A 23 79.80 -4.15 -22.64
CA GLN A 23 78.97 -5.26 -23.08
C GLN A 23 78.09 -5.81 -21.95
N ASP A 24 78.64 -6.00 -20.74
CA ASP A 24 77.88 -6.43 -19.57
C ASP A 24 76.79 -5.42 -19.17
N ARG A 25 77.01 -4.11 -19.41
CA ARG A 25 76.00 -3.07 -19.18
C ARG A 25 74.90 -3.09 -20.24
N VAL A 26 75.24 -3.36 -21.49
CA VAL A 26 74.24 -3.52 -22.56
C VAL A 26 73.41 -4.77 -22.29
N ASP A 27 74.04 -5.90 -21.97
CA ASP A 27 73.34 -7.15 -21.63
C ASP A 27 72.44 -6.98 -20.39
N GLN A 28 72.89 -6.22 -19.38
CA GLN A 28 72.08 -5.87 -18.22
C GLN A 28 70.90 -4.97 -18.60
N GLN A 29 71.11 -3.97 -19.45
CA GLN A 29 70.04 -3.09 -19.92
C GLN A 29 69.02 -3.82 -20.80
N GLU A 30 69.45 -4.79 -21.60
CA GLU A 30 68.57 -5.65 -22.39
C GLU A 30 67.75 -6.58 -21.49
N GLN A 31 68.36 -7.15 -20.44
CA GLN A 31 67.63 -7.96 -19.44
C GLN A 31 66.61 -7.12 -18.66
N GLU A 32 66.98 -5.92 -18.21
CA GLU A 32 66.07 -5.02 -17.51
C GLU A 32 64.90 -4.59 -18.41
N ALA A 33 65.16 -4.33 -19.70
CA ALA A 33 64.10 -4.01 -20.67
C ALA A 33 63.19 -5.20 -20.99
N GLU A 34 63.72 -6.42 -21.01
CA GLU A 34 62.93 -7.65 -21.20
C GLU A 34 62.04 -7.94 -19.98
N GLU A 35 62.58 -7.77 -18.76
CA GLU A 35 61.80 -7.88 -17.52
C GLU A 35 60.71 -6.81 -17.41
N GLU A 36 60.99 -5.56 -17.82
CA GLU A 36 60.01 -4.48 -17.86
C GLU A 36 58.90 -4.77 -18.89
N ALA A 37 59.25 -5.27 -20.07
CA ALA A 37 58.26 -5.66 -21.08
C ALA A 37 57.41 -6.86 -20.65
N GLU A 38 57.98 -7.83 -19.94
CA GLU A 38 57.23 -8.96 -19.38
C GLU A 38 56.29 -8.50 -18.25
N ALA A 39 56.74 -7.58 -17.40
CA ALA A 39 55.91 -7.00 -16.35
C ALA A 39 54.75 -6.16 -16.92
N GLU A 40 54.99 -5.39 -17.99
CA GLU A 40 53.93 -4.65 -18.69
C GLU A 40 52.91 -5.59 -19.33
N HIS A 41 53.35 -6.67 -19.99
CA HIS A 41 52.45 -7.67 -20.57
C HIS A 41 51.60 -8.37 -19.49
N GLN A 42 52.22 -8.76 -18.37
CA GLN A 42 51.50 -9.37 -17.25
C GLN A 42 50.48 -8.41 -16.63
N ALA A 43 50.82 -7.12 -16.50
CA ALA A 43 49.90 -6.10 -16.01
C ALA A 43 48.73 -5.87 -16.97
N GLU A 44 48.95 -5.93 -18.29
CA GLU A 44 47.89 -5.82 -19.29
C GLU A 44 46.95 -7.04 -19.26
N GLU A 45 47.49 -8.26 -19.14
CA GLU A 45 46.69 -9.47 -18.99
C GLU A 45 45.86 -9.48 -17.69
N GLU A 46 46.42 -9.00 -16.57
CA GLU A 46 45.71 -8.89 -15.29
C GLU A 46 44.58 -7.85 -15.38
N ALA A 47 44.82 -6.70 -16.00
CA ALA A 47 43.81 -5.67 -16.22
C ALA A 47 42.69 -6.14 -17.17
N GLU A 48 43.02 -6.92 -18.19
CA GLU A 48 42.02 -7.54 -19.07
C GLU A 48 41.19 -8.59 -18.33
N ALA A 49 41.81 -9.42 -17.49
CA ALA A 49 41.12 -10.40 -16.67
C ALA A 49 40.18 -9.74 -15.65
N GLU A 50 40.59 -8.64 -15.02
CA GLU A 50 39.75 -7.88 -14.09
C GLU A 50 38.54 -7.26 -14.79
N ARG A 51 38.74 -6.66 -15.98
CA ARG A 51 37.64 -6.10 -16.77
C ARG A 51 36.63 -7.17 -17.21
N LEU A 52 37.11 -8.36 -17.60
CA LEU A 52 36.23 -9.47 -17.97
C LEU A 52 35.44 -10.01 -16.77
N ALA A 53 36.07 -10.06 -15.59
CA ALA A 53 35.38 -10.45 -14.35
C ALA A 53 34.33 -9.41 -13.94
N GLU A 54 34.60 -8.12 -14.12
CA GLU A 54 33.64 -7.04 -13.88
C GLU A 54 32.46 -7.11 -14.87
N GLU A 55 32.72 -7.28 -16.16
CA GLU A 55 31.68 -7.43 -17.19
C GLU A 55 30.80 -8.68 -16.94
N GLU A 56 31.40 -9.80 -16.51
CA GLU A 56 30.66 -11.00 -16.14
C GLU A 56 29.77 -10.76 -14.91
N ALA A 57 30.28 -10.11 -13.88
CA ALA A 57 29.53 -9.78 -12.67
C ALA A 57 28.38 -8.79 -12.95
N GLU A 58 28.59 -7.79 -13.82
CA GLU A 58 27.53 -6.87 -14.25
C GLU A 58 26.43 -7.59 -15.02
N ARG A 59 26.79 -8.52 -15.91
CA ARG A 59 25.83 -9.34 -16.66
C ARG A 59 25.01 -10.24 -15.73
N GLU A 60 25.66 -10.92 -14.79
CA GLU A 60 24.96 -11.75 -13.80
C GLU A 60 23.99 -10.93 -12.95
N ALA A 61 24.40 -9.73 -12.50
CA ALA A 61 23.53 -8.83 -11.76
C ALA A 61 22.36 -8.31 -12.61
N GLU A 62 22.56 -8.09 -13.91
CA GLU A 62 21.47 -7.70 -14.81
C GLU A 62 20.48 -8.85 -15.06
N GLU A 63 20.97 -10.08 -15.24
CA GLU A 63 20.13 -11.28 -15.37
C GLU A 63 19.29 -11.51 -14.09
N GLU A 64 19.89 -11.33 -12.90
CA GLU A 64 19.16 -11.46 -11.63
C GLU A 64 18.06 -10.38 -11.50
N ARG A 65 18.34 -9.13 -11.84
CA ARG A 65 17.32 -8.06 -11.84
C ARG A 65 16.19 -8.34 -12.82
N GLN A 66 16.50 -8.81 -14.02
CA GLN A 66 15.47 -9.14 -15.01
C GLN A 66 14.58 -10.30 -14.53
N ALA A 67 15.17 -11.30 -13.89
CA ALA A 67 14.41 -12.41 -13.31
C ALA A 67 13.50 -11.96 -12.15
N GLU A 68 13.97 -11.02 -11.31
CA GLU A 68 13.16 -10.44 -10.24
C GLU A 68 11.99 -9.59 -10.79
N GLU A 69 12.24 -8.77 -11.81
CA GLU A 69 11.21 -7.99 -12.49
C GLU A 69 10.16 -8.87 -13.18
N GLU A 70 10.56 -9.97 -13.82
CA GLU A 70 9.64 -10.93 -14.44
C GLU A 70 8.78 -11.64 -13.39
N ALA A 71 9.37 -12.07 -12.27
CA ALA A 71 8.63 -12.70 -11.18
C ALA A 71 7.65 -11.74 -10.50
N GLU A 72 8.01 -10.45 -10.37
CA GLU A 72 7.08 -9.43 -9.86
C GLU A 72 5.93 -9.18 -10.83
N ALA A 73 6.20 -9.10 -12.13
CA ALA A 73 5.18 -8.95 -13.15
C ALA A 73 4.20 -10.13 -13.19
N GLU A 74 4.69 -11.36 -13.05
CA GLU A 74 3.84 -12.56 -12.98
C GLU A 74 2.93 -12.55 -11.75
N ARG A 75 3.47 -12.19 -10.58
CA ARG A 75 2.69 -12.08 -9.34
C ARG A 75 1.59 -11.02 -9.44
N LEU A 76 1.89 -9.86 -10.04
CA LEU A 76 0.90 -8.80 -10.24
C LEU A 76 -0.21 -9.24 -11.20
N ALA A 77 0.13 -9.98 -12.26
CA ALA A 77 -0.86 -10.53 -13.19
C ALA A 77 -1.77 -11.58 -12.53
N GLU A 78 -1.21 -12.43 -11.65
CA GLU A 78 -1.99 -13.39 -10.87
C GLU A 78 -2.95 -12.68 -9.88
N GLU A 79 -2.47 -11.66 -9.16
CA GLU A 79 -3.30 -10.87 -8.23
C GLU A 79 -4.43 -10.13 -8.96
N GLU A 80 -4.16 -9.56 -10.14
CA GLU A 80 -5.18 -8.92 -10.97
C GLU A 80 -6.25 -9.92 -11.45
N ALA A 81 -5.83 -11.10 -11.90
CA ALA A 81 -6.76 -12.15 -12.33
C ALA A 81 -7.63 -12.68 -11.16
N GLU A 82 -7.06 -12.82 -9.97
CA GLU A 82 -7.83 -13.19 -8.76
C GLU A 82 -8.86 -12.11 -8.39
N ARG A 83 -8.50 -10.82 -8.49
CA ARG A 83 -9.42 -9.72 -8.23
C ARG A 83 -10.56 -9.69 -9.24
N GLU A 84 -10.27 -9.81 -10.54
CA GLU A 84 -11.29 -9.83 -11.59
C GLU A 84 -12.24 -11.03 -11.40
N ALA A 85 -11.72 -12.21 -11.04
CA ALA A 85 -12.55 -13.38 -10.77
C ALA A 85 -13.44 -13.21 -9.53
N GLU A 86 -12.96 -12.52 -8.49
CA GLU A 86 -13.77 -12.20 -7.30
C GLU A 86 -14.85 -11.16 -7.62
N GLU A 87 -14.53 -10.14 -8.39
CA GLU A 87 -15.52 -9.14 -8.86
C GLU A 87 -16.61 -9.80 -9.72
N GLU A 88 -16.25 -10.73 -10.61
CA GLU A 88 -17.22 -11.49 -11.42
C GLU A 88 -18.11 -12.38 -10.52
N ARG A 89 -17.54 -13.06 -9.52
CA ARG A 89 -18.32 -13.85 -8.54
C ARG A 89 -19.30 -13.00 -7.76
N GLN A 90 -18.86 -11.83 -7.29
CA GLN A 90 -19.73 -10.91 -6.55
C GLN A 90 -20.84 -10.35 -7.42
N ALA A 91 -20.56 -10.03 -8.68
CA ALA A 91 -21.57 -9.60 -9.64
C ALA A 91 -22.58 -10.72 -9.97
N GLU A 92 -22.12 -11.97 -10.06
CA GLU A 92 -23.01 -13.13 -10.26
C GLU A 92 -23.89 -13.39 -9.01
N GLU A 93 -23.34 -13.26 -7.81
CA GLU A 93 -24.08 -13.37 -6.54
C GLU A 93 -25.11 -12.25 -6.37
N GLU A 94 -24.75 -11.01 -6.71
CA GLU A 94 -25.66 -9.86 -6.69
C GLU A 94 -26.78 -10.01 -7.74
N ALA A 95 -26.45 -10.48 -8.94
CA ALA A 95 -27.45 -10.78 -9.97
C ALA A 95 -28.38 -11.94 -9.58
N GLU A 96 -27.87 -12.99 -8.92
CA GLU A 96 -28.69 -14.10 -8.40
C GLU A 96 -29.57 -13.64 -7.22
N ALA A 97 -29.11 -12.70 -6.41
CA ALA A 97 -29.91 -12.08 -5.34
C ALA A 97 -31.04 -11.20 -5.89
N GLU A 98 -30.81 -10.45 -6.99
CA GLU A 98 -31.84 -9.65 -7.67
C GLU A 98 -32.87 -10.51 -8.43
N GLU A 99 -32.52 -11.74 -8.82
CA GLU A 99 -33.42 -12.66 -9.53
C GLU A 99 -34.39 -13.41 -8.59
N GLN A 100 -34.14 -13.37 -7.28
CA GLN A 100 -35.12 -13.82 -6.29
C GLN A 100 -36.26 -12.81 -6.23
N PRO A 101 -37.53 -13.23 -6.35
CA PRO A 101 -38.64 -12.31 -6.13
C PRO A 101 -38.54 -11.80 -4.68
N GLU A 102 -38.40 -10.49 -4.52
CA GLU A 102 -38.64 -9.78 -3.25
C GLU A 102 -39.81 -10.49 -2.55
N PRO A 103 -39.60 -11.09 -1.37
CA PRO A 103 -40.67 -11.84 -0.74
C PRO A 103 -41.82 -10.86 -0.54
N ASP A 104 -42.96 -11.16 -1.17
CA ASP A 104 -44.19 -10.38 -1.04
C ASP A 104 -44.38 -10.04 0.45
N GLU A 105 -44.45 -8.74 0.76
CA GLU A 105 -44.61 -8.20 2.12
C GLU A 105 -45.55 -9.10 2.93
N THR A 106 -45.03 -9.70 4.00
CA THR A 106 -45.82 -10.62 4.81
C THR A 106 -46.99 -9.87 5.45
N SER A 107 -48.03 -10.59 5.89
CA SER A 107 -49.12 -9.92 6.62
C SER A 107 -48.66 -9.25 7.92
N GLY A 108 -47.59 -9.75 8.56
CA GLY A 108 -46.99 -9.14 9.75
C GLY A 108 -46.36 -7.79 9.43
N GLN A 109 -45.41 -7.79 8.49
CA GLN A 109 -44.76 -6.61 7.93
C GLN A 109 -45.75 -5.55 7.46
N ARG A 110 -46.77 -5.93 6.68
CA ARG A 110 -47.83 -5.04 6.20
C ARG A 110 -48.62 -4.36 7.32
N ASN A 111 -48.90 -5.10 8.39
CA ASN A 111 -49.61 -4.55 9.53
C ASN A 111 -48.72 -3.62 10.35
N ALA A 112 -47.45 -3.99 10.55
CA ALA A 112 -46.46 -3.17 11.25
C ALA A 112 -46.22 -1.83 10.52
N ARG A 113 -46.09 -1.85 9.20
CA ARG A 113 -45.91 -0.64 8.38
C ARG A 113 -47.13 0.30 8.47
N GLN A 114 -48.34 -0.23 8.38
CA GLN A 114 -49.57 0.59 8.55
C GLN A 114 -49.69 1.16 9.98
N SER A 115 -49.28 0.42 11.00
CA SER A 115 -49.19 0.93 12.37
C SER A 115 -48.15 2.05 12.47
N ALA A 116 -46.95 1.87 11.89
CA ALA A 116 -45.90 2.88 11.84
C ALA A 116 -46.38 4.19 11.19
N GLU A 117 -46.99 4.10 10.01
CA GLU A 117 -47.58 5.24 9.32
C GLU A 117 -48.64 5.94 10.19
N SER A 118 -49.48 5.16 10.88
CA SER A 118 -50.50 5.73 11.78
C SER A 118 -49.88 6.47 12.97
N TYR A 119 -48.78 5.96 13.53
CA TYR A 119 -48.04 6.62 14.61
C TYR A 119 -47.39 7.91 14.16
N LEU A 120 -46.64 7.88 13.04
CA LEU A 120 -45.95 9.05 12.49
C LEU A 120 -46.92 10.17 12.08
N ASN A 121 -48.15 9.81 11.69
CA ASN A 121 -49.21 10.78 11.43
C ASN A 121 -49.78 11.44 12.71
N TYR A 122 -49.61 10.82 13.87
CA TYR A 122 -50.15 11.30 15.13
C TYR A 122 -49.12 12.02 16.00
N THR A 123 -47.88 11.53 16.04
CA THR A 123 -46.77 12.09 16.83
C THR A 123 -45.43 11.78 16.19
N ALA A 124 -44.46 12.65 16.45
CA ALA A 124 -43.10 12.45 15.97
C ALA A 124 -42.42 11.28 16.70
N PHE A 125 -41.62 10.51 15.95
CA PHE A 125 -40.77 9.45 16.49
C PHE A 125 -39.39 9.47 15.83
N SER A 126 -38.37 9.07 16.59
CA SER A 126 -37.13 8.59 15.99
C SER A 126 -37.35 7.20 15.39
N ARG A 127 -36.45 6.77 14.49
CA ARG A 127 -36.50 5.40 13.94
C ARG A 127 -36.52 4.35 15.06
N GLU A 128 -35.60 4.46 16.01
CA GLU A 128 -35.50 3.52 17.14
C GLU A 128 -36.70 3.61 18.07
N GLY A 129 -37.23 4.81 18.31
CA GLY A 129 -38.44 5.03 19.09
C GLY A 129 -39.67 4.37 18.46
N LEU A 130 -39.80 4.47 17.13
CA LEU A 130 -40.89 3.84 16.38
C LEU A 130 -40.79 2.31 16.44
N ILE A 131 -39.60 1.75 16.25
CA ILE A 131 -39.36 0.30 16.38
C ILE A 131 -39.75 -0.17 17.78
N GLY A 132 -39.29 0.52 18.83
CA GLY A 132 -39.64 0.20 20.21
C GLY A 132 -41.14 0.30 20.49
N GLN A 133 -41.83 1.28 19.87
CA GLN A 133 -43.27 1.42 19.98
C GLN A 133 -44.02 0.24 19.34
N LEU A 134 -43.60 -0.21 18.15
CA LEU A 134 -44.22 -1.35 17.47
C LEU A 134 -43.98 -2.66 18.23
N GLU A 135 -42.79 -2.89 18.76
CA GLU A 135 -42.54 -4.06 19.60
C GLU A 135 -43.38 -4.07 20.88
N PHE A 136 -43.58 -2.89 21.49
CA PHE A 136 -44.47 -2.75 22.63
C PHE A 136 -45.92 -3.14 22.29
N GLU A 137 -46.36 -2.91 21.04
CA GLU A 137 -47.65 -3.38 20.52
C GLU A 137 -47.69 -4.87 20.19
N GLY A 138 -46.55 -5.56 20.24
CA GLY A 138 -46.44 -7.01 20.04
C GLY A 138 -46.04 -7.43 18.63
N PHE A 139 -45.58 -6.50 17.78
CA PHE A 139 -44.90 -6.86 16.54
C PHE A 139 -43.55 -7.53 16.85
N SER A 140 -43.11 -8.43 15.96
CA SER A 140 -41.75 -8.97 16.06
C SER A 140 -40.73 -7.87 15.77
N ARG A 141 -39.50 -8.02 16.28
CA ARG A 141 -38.40 -7.09 15.97
C ARG A 141 -38.21 -6.94 14.47
N GLU A 142 -38.24 -8.05 13.74
CA GLU A 142 -38.07 -8.10 12.28
C GLU A 142 -39.19 -7.34 11.55
N ASP A 143 -40.46 -7.52 11.94
CA ASP A 143 -41.58 -6.77 11.34
C ASP A 143 -41.49 -5.26 11.67
N ALA A 144 -41.06 -4.91 12.88
CA ALA A 144 -40.94 -3.52 13.34
C ALA A 144 -39.79 -2.77 12.65
N GLU A 145 -38.64 -3.43 12.48
CA GLU A 145 -37.51 -2.91 11.69
C GLU A 145 -37.91 -2.75 10.22
N TYR A 146 -38.52 -3.79 9.64
CA TYR A 146 -39.06 -3.70 8.27
C TYR A 146 -40.02 -2.52 8.12
N ALA A 147 -40.95 -2.33 9.06
CA ALA A 147 -41.88 -1.22 9.02
C ALA A 147 -41.17 0.14 9.07
N ALA A 148 -40.25 0.34 10.02
CA ALA A 148 -39.51 1.60 10.13
C ALA A 148 -38.63 1.87 8.89
N ASP A 149 -38.11 0.84 8.24
CA ASP A 149 -37.26 0.99 7.05
C ASP A 149 -38.03 1.18 5.75
N THR A 150 -39.32 0.80 5.71
CA THR A 150 -40.16 0.87 4.50
C THR A 150 -41.16 2.02 4.50
N VAL A 151 -41.43 2.65 5.64
CA VAL A 151 -42.24 3.87 5.66
C VAL A 151 -41.55 5.02 4.94
N GLU A 152 -42.28 5.71 4.07
CA GLU A 152 -41.80 6.91 3.40
C GLU A 152 -41.84 8.10 4.37
N VAL A 153 -40.75 8.31 5.12
CA VAL A 153 -40.62 9.38 6.11
C VAL A 153 -39.25 10.05 6.05
N ASP A 154 -39.22 11.36 6.25
CA ASP A 154 -37.97 12.09 6.50
C ASP A 154 -37.68 12.13 8.00
N TRP A 155 -36.65 11.39 8.43
CA TRP A 155 -36.25 11.33 9.84
C TRP A 155 -35.69 12.64 10.38
N TYR A 156 -35.17 13.53 9.52
CA TYR A 156 -34.79 14.88 9.92
C TYR A 156 -36.04 15.72 10.21
N GLU A 157 -37.07 15.62 9.37
CA GLU A 157 -38.36 16.28 9.62
C GLU A 157 -39.00 15.78 10.92
N GLN A 158 -38.97 14.47 11.18
CA GLN A 158 -39.43 13.91 12.47
C GLN A 158 -38.68 14.49 13.67
N ALA A 159 -37.38 14.74 13.54
CA ALA A 159 -36.60 15.37 14.62
C ALA A 159 -37.02 16.83 14.86
N VAL A 160 -37.33 17.59 13.80
CA VAL A 160 -37.87 18.96 13.92
C VAL A 160 -39.23 18.93 14.62
N LEU A 161 -40.14 18.06 14.20
CA LEU A 161 -41.48 17.93 14.80
C LEU A 161 -41.40 17.53 16.28
N SER A 162 -40.50 16.61 16.66
CA SER A 162 -40.27 16.27 18.08
C SER A 162 -39.73 17.48 18.85
N ALA A 163 -38.74 18.17 18.29
CA ALA A 163 -38.13 19.36 18.89
C ALA A 163 -39.17 20.47 19.17
N GLU A 164 -40.01 20.80 18.19
CA GLU A 164 -41.12 21.74 18.32
C GLU A 164 -42.11 21.31 19.41
N SER A 165 -42.50 20.03 19.42
CA SER A 165 -43.41 19.49 20.44
C SER A 165 -42.84 19.61 21.86
N TYR A 166 -41.53 19.42 22.05
CA TYR A 166 -40.88 19.63 23.34
C TYR A 166 -40.91 21.09 23.77
N LEU A 167 -40.60 22.00 22.86
CA LEU A 167 -40.57 23.44 23.12
C LEU A 167 -41.95 24.02 23.43
N ASP A 168 -43.01 23.45 22.84
CA ASP A 168 -44.40 23.80 23.14
C ASP A 168 -44.80 23.45 24.58
N TYR A 169 -44.25 22.37 25.14
CA TYR A 169 -44.59 21.90 26.49
C TYR A 169 -43.63 22.42 27.57
N SER A 170 -42.36 22.67 27.26
CA SER A 170 -41.33 23.02 28.23
C SER A 170 -40.18 23.80 27.61
N SER A 171 -39.55 24.68 28.38
CA SER A 171 -38.38 25.43 27.91
C SER A 171 -37.11 24.59 28.01
N PHE A 172 -36.35 24.49 26.92
CA PHE A 172 -35.04 23.86 26.87
C PHE A 172 -33.96 24.87 26.49
N SER A 173 -32.70 24.62 26.86
CA SER A 173 -31.56 25.20 26.13
C SER A 173 -31.35 24.43 24.84
N LEU A 174 -30.72 25.04 23.82
CA LEU A 174 -30.43 24.35 22.56
C LEU A 174 -29.72 23.01 22.78
N GLN A 175 -28.65 22.98 23.59
CA GLN A 175 -27.96 21.74 23.92
C GLN A 175 -28.86 20.74 24.67
N GLY A 176 -29.68 21.22 25.60
CA GLY A 176 -30.60 20.35 26.33
C GLY A 176 -31.65 19.71 25.43
N LEU A 177 -32.10 20.41 24.39
CA LEU A 177 -33.03 19.88 23.40
C LEU A 177 -32.36 18.83 22.50
N ILE A 178 -31.12 19.08 22.07
CA ILE A 178 -30.32 18.09 21.32
C ILE A 178 -30.15 16.81 22.14
N ASP A 179 -29.73 16.94 23.41
CA ASP A 179 -29.52 15.81 24.30
C ASP A 179 -30.83 15.02 24.52
N GLN A 180 -31.96 15.73 24.60
CA GLN A 180 -33.28 15.12 24.73
C GLN A 180 -33.65 14.29 23.50
N LEU A 181 -33.45 14.82 22.28
CA LEU A 181 -33.74 14.10 21.04
C LEU A 181 -32.83 12.88 20.86
N VAL A 182 -31.54 13.00 21.21
CA VAL A 182 -30.63 11.83 21.23
C VAL A 182 -31.11 10.76 22.22
N PHE A 183 -31.59 11.18 23.40
CA PHE A 183 -32.18 10.25 24.37
C PHE A 183 -33.42 9.54 23.83
N GLU A 184 -34.22 10.20 22.98
CA GLU A 184 -35.36 9.59 22.28
C GLU A 184 -34.96 8.68 21.12
N GLY A 185 -33.66 8.53 20.83
CA GLY A 185 -33.15 7.62 19.81
C GLY A 185 -32.98 8.25 18.42
N PHE A 186 -33.05 9.58 18.29
CA PHE A 186 -32.55 10.24 17.08
C PHE A 186 -31.03 10.12 17.00
N THR A 187 -30.50 10.03 15.78
CA THR A 187 -29.05 10.15 15.57
C THR A 187 -28.57 11.54 16.00
N PRO A 188 -27.28 11.70 16.39
CA PRO A 188 -26.73 13.00 16.74
C PRO A 188 -26.98 14.07 15.68
N GLU A 189 -26.88 13.70 14.40
CA GLU A 189 -27.10 14.58 13.26
C GLU A 189 -28.56 15.02 13.13
N GLN A 190 -29.51 14.09 13.26
CA GLN A 190 -30.95 14.38 13.24
C GLN A 190 -31.34 15.27 14.42
N ALA A 191 -30.89 14.94 15.63
CA ALA A 191 -31.15 15.71 16.84
C ALA A 191 -30.59 17.14 16.73
N GLN A 192 -29.36 17.28 16.23
CA GLN A 192 -28.73 18.58 16.03
C GLN A 192 -29.49 19.43 15.00
N HIS A 193 -29.92 18.83 13.89
CA HIS A 193 -30.72 19.50 12.88
C HIS A 193 -32.09 19.91 13.43
N GLY A 194 -32.83 18.97 14.01
CA GLY A 194 -34.16 19.20 14.57
C GLY A 194 -34.18 20.31 15.61
N ALA A 195 -33.24 20.29 16.55
CA ALA A 195 -33.12 21.33 17.57
C ALA A 195 -32.71 22.69 16.99
N ASN A 196 -31.89 22.75 15.94
CA ASN A 196 -31.49 24.03 15.33
C ASN A 196 -32.62 24.69 14.54
N GLU A 197 -33.45 23.90 13.86
CA GLU A 197 -34.57 24.44 13.07
C GLU A 197 -35.73 24.90 13.97
N ALA A 198 -35.96 24.23 15.11
CA ALA A 198 -37.08 24.54 16.01
C ALA A 198 -36.82 25.67 17.02
N TYR A 199 -35.56 26.07 17.24
CA TYR A 199 -35.13 26.95 18.35
C TYR A 199 -35.01 28.43 17.95
#